data_AF-A0A3B9WTU6-F1
#
_entry.id   AF-A0A3B9WTU6-F1
#
_cell.length_a   1.000
_cell.length_b   1.000
_cell.length_c   1.000
_cell.angle_alpha   90.00
_cell.angle_beta   90.00
_cell.angle_gamma   90.00
#
_symmetry.space_group_name_H-M   'P 1'
#
loop_
_entity.id
_entity.type
_entity.pdbx_description
1 polymer ?
#
loop_
_entity_poly.entity_id
_entity_poly.type
_entity_poly.pdbx_seq_one_letter_code
_entity_poly.pdbx_strand_id
1 'polypeptide(L)'
;PRDCSGLVADIQKRILDRTGKHVEVMVYGDGAFKDPQGKIWELADPVVSPAFTDGLKGTPNELKLKYLADNDFKELSGEELKNAISESIRKKDANLVGNMAAQGTTPRQLTDLIGSLCDLTSGSGDKGTPVVLVQGYFDNYTDQT
;
A
#
# COMPACT_ATOMS: atom_id res chain seq x y z
N PRO A 1 5.38 -6.89 19.43
CA PRO A 1 6.78 -6.39 19.41
C PRO A 1 6.85 -4.96 19.97
N ARG A 2 7.87 -4.56 20.75
CA ARG A 2 7.87 -3.25 21.44
C ARG A 2 8.70 -2.15 20.76
N ASP A 3 9.80 -2.51 20.10
CA ASP A 3 10.61 -1.59 19.29
C ASP A 3 11.19 -2.37 18.11
N CYS A 4 10.66 -2.10 16.93
CA CYS A 4 11.10 -2.73 15.68
C CYS A 4 11.74 -1.73 14.72
N SER A 5 11.92 -0.46 15.13
CA SER A 5 12.43 0.59 14.26
C SER A 5 13.87 0.30 13.81
N GLY A 6 14.71 -0.14 14.75
CA GLY A 6 16.07 -0.58 14.43
C GLY A 6 16.12 -1.81 13.51
N LEU A 7 15.14 -2.72 13.65
CA LEU A 7 15.05 -3.92 12.82
C LEU A 7 14.74 -3.58 11.36
N VAL A 8 13.71 -2.75 11.11
CA VAL A 8 13.32 -2.39 9.73
C VAL A 8 14.43 -1.61 9.01
N ALA A 9 15.12 -0.72 9.74
CA ALA A 9 16.26 0.04 9.20
C ALA A 9 17.46 -0.86 8.88
N ASP A 10 17.79 -1.82 9.77
CA ASP A 10 18.88 -2.77 9.53
C ASP A 10 18.57 -3.70 8.34
N ILE A 11 17.32 -4.19 8.21
CA ILE A 11 16.91 -5.01 7.06
C ILE A 11 17.03 -4.22 5.75
N GLN A 12 16.49 -3.00 5.69
CA GLN A 12 16.59 -2.13 4.52
C GLN A 12 18.06 -1.93 4.12
N LYS A 13 18.90 -1.57 5.08
CA LYS A 13 20.33 -1.38 4.86
C LYS A 13 21.00 -2.65 4.32
N ARG A 14 20.74 -3.81 4.92
CA ARG A 14 21.33 -5.09 4.47
C ARG A 14 20.91 -5.48 3.06
N ILE A 15 19.65 -5.22 2.67
CA ILE A 15 19.19 -5.48 1.31
C ILE A 15 19.90 -4.54 0.34
N LEU A 16 19.99 -3.25 0.67
CA LEU A 16 20.72 -2.26 -0.14
C LEU A 16 22.19 -2.64 -0.31
N ASP A 17 22.89 -2.96 0.78
CA ASP A 17 24.32 -3.31 0.76
C ASP A 17 24.60 -4.58 -0.07
N ARG A 18 23.68 -5.55 -0.06
CA ARG A 18 23.86 -6.85 -0.75
C ARG A 18 23.41 -6.84 -2.21
N THR A 19 22.43 -6.01 -2.55
CA THR A 19 21.74 -6.08 -3.86
C THR A 19 21.80 -4.78 -4.66
N GLY A 20 22.19 -3.67 -4.02
CA GLY A 20 22.09 -2.34 -4.60
C GLY A 20 20.66 -1.84 -4.78
N LYS A 21 19.64 -2.57 -4.29
CA LYS A 21 18.23 -2.19 -4.41
C LYS A 21 17.75 -1.53 -3.12
N HIS A 22 17.18 -0.32 -3.27
CA HIS A 22 16.45 0.33 -2.19
C HIS A 22 15.06 -0.29 -2.08
N VAL A 23 14.66 -0.71 -0.88
CA VAL A 23 13.35 -1.30 -0.60
C VAL A 23 12.75 -0.67 0.64
N GLU A 24 11.44 -0.63 0.73
CA GLU A 24 10.75 -0.30 1.97
C GLU A 24 10.48 -1.57 2.79
N VAL A 25 10.55 -1.46 4.12
CA VAL A 25 10.42 -2.59 5.04
C VAL A 25 9.41 -2.23 6.12
N MET A 26 8.48 -3.14 6.40
CA MET A 26 7.58 -3.03 7.54
C MET A 26 7.50 -4.34 8.31
N VAL A 27 7.32 -4.23 9.61
CA VAL A 27 6.78 -5.31 10.44
C VAL A 27 5.27 -5.11 10.44
N TYR A 28 4.52 -6.14 10.05
CA TYR A 28 3.07 -6.15 10.12
C TYR A 28 2.61 -7.27 11.06
N GLY A 29 1.38 -7.16 11.55
CA GLY A 29 0.76 -8.23 12.29
C GLY A 29 -0.67 -7.90 12.66
N ASP A 30 -1.48 -8.94 12.80
CA ASP A 30 -2.72 -8.89 13.54
C ASP A 30 -2.38 -8.90 15.04
N GLY A 31 -2.81 -7.87 15.78
CA GLY A 31 -2.62 -7.69 17.24
C GLY A 31 -3.44 -8.66 18.07
N ALA A 32 -4.10 -8.30 19.19
CA ALA A 32 -4.92 -9.25 19.97
C ALA A 32 -6.18 -8.63 20.58
N PHE A 33 -7.37 -9.04 20.12
CA PHE A 33 -8.66 -8.82 20.77
C PHE A 33 -9.21 -10.10 21.40
N LYS A 34 -9.77 -10.00 22.61
CA LYS A 34 -10.41 -11.15 23.26
C LYS A 34 -11.88 -11.22 22.86
N ASP A 35 -12.28 -12.26 22.14
CA ASP A 35 -13.68 -12.52 21.84
C ASP A 35 -14.52 -12.52 23.15
N PRO A 36 -15.53 -11.65 23.28
CA PRO A 36 -16.29 -11.53 24.50
C PRO A 36 -17.10 -12.78 24.86
N GLN A 37 -17.47 -13.62 23.90
CA GLN A 37 -18.29 -14.82 24.11
C GLN A 37 -17.44 -16.06 24.40
N GLY A 38 -16.49 -16.38 23.52
CA GLY A 38 -15.60 -17.53 23.59
C GLY A 38 -14.36 -17.33 24.46
N LYS A 39 -14.05 -16.08 24.87
CA LYS A 39 -12.85 -15.72 25.66
C LYS A 39 -11.52 -16.08 24.98
N ILE A 40 -11.56 -16.35 23.68
CA ILE A 40 -10.40 -16.64 22.85
C ILE A 40 -9.75 -15.30 22.49
N TRP A 41 -8.42 -15.22 22.53
CA TRP A 41 -7.72 -14.08 21.94
C TRP A 41 -7.70 -14.28 20.43
N GLU A 42 -8.55 -13.56 19.72
CA GLU A 42 -8.42 -13.37 18.28
C GLU A 42 -7.38 -12.29 18.05
N LEU A 43 -6.46 -12.49 17.13
CA LEU A 43 -5.38 -11.55 16.95
C LEU A 43 -5.88 -10.32 16.14
N ALA A 44 -6.05 -9.11 16.71
CA ALA A 44 -6.22 -7.86 15.95
C ALA A 44 -5.67 -6.63 16.71
N ASP A 45 -4.77 -5.85 16.09
CA ASP A 45 -4.13 -4.67 16.67
C ASP A 45 -4.87 -3.47 16.10
N PRO A 46 -5.02 -2.36 16.85
CA PRO A 46 -5.55 -1.13 16.28
C PRO A 46 -4.62 -0.52 15.22
N VAL A 47 -3.38 -1.01 15.11
CA VAL A 47 -2.33 -0.53 14.19
C VAL A 47 -1.74 -1.73 13.45
N VAL A 48 -1.90 -1.76 12.13
CA VAL A 48 -1.47 -2.87 11.27
C VAL A 48 0.06 -3.06 11.25
N SER A 49 0.82 -1.97 11.43
CA SER A 49 2.28 -2.00 11.39
C SER A 49 2.91 -1.23 12.56
N PRO A 50 3.52 -1.93 13.55
CA PRO A 50 4.20 -1.27 14.67
C PRO A 50 5.53 -0.61 14.29
N ALA A 51 6.13 -0.95 13.14
CA ALA A 51 7.34 -0.29 12.64
C ALA A 51 7.49 -0.47 11.13
N PHE A 52 7.92 0.59 10.47
CA PHE A 52 8.12 0.64 9.02
C PHE A 52 9.14 1.73 8.65
N THR A 53 9.71 1.63 7.45
CA THR A 53 10.62 2.64 6.89
C THR A 53 9.88 3.86 6.36
N ASP A 54 10.58 5.00 6.27
CA ASP A 54 9.96 6.31 6.00
C ASP A 54 9.22 6.40 4.65
N GLY A 55 9.59 5.60 3.65
CA GLY A 55 8.90 5.59 2.35
C GLY A 55 7.47 5.03 2.41
N LEU A 56 7.08 4.40 3.53
CA LEU A 56 5.70 3.93 3.77
C LEU A 56 4.83 4.94 4.51
N LYS A 57 5.36 6.14 4.82
CA LYS A 57 4.56 7.22 5.41
C LYS A 57 3.63 7.84 4.36
N GLY A 58 2.37 8.01 4.73
CA GLY A 58 1.38 8.72 3.93
C GLY A 58 0.25 7.82 3.43
N THR A 59 -0.49 8.34 2.45
CA THR A 59 -1.64 7.68 1.83
C THR A 59 -1.43 7.59 0.32
N PRO A 60 -2.00 6.59 -0.37
CA PRO A 60 -1.97 6.56 -1.83
C PRO A 60 -2.52 7.86 -2.44
N ASN A 61 -1.86 8.35 -3.48
CA ASN A 61 -2.31 9.49 -4.28
C ASN A 61 -2.70 9.02 -5.68
N GLU A 62 -3.82 8.32 -5.75
CA GLU A 62 -4.35 7.67 -6.96
C GLU A 62 -5.52 8.45 -7.57
N LEU A 63 -5.56 8.50 -8.91
CA LEU A 63 -6.73 8.97 -9.65
C LEU A 63 -7.69 7.80 -9.88
N LYS A 64 -8.99 8.07 -9.78
CA LYS A 64 -10.02 7.08 -10.10
C LYS A 64 -10.10 6.88 -11.62
N LEU A 65 -9.34 5.91 -12.15
CA LEU A 65 -9.32 5.61 -13.60
C LEU A 65 -10.71 5.37 -14.18
N LYS A 66 -11.56 4.63 -13.46
CA LYS A 66 -12.95 4.39 -13.87
C LYS A 66 -13.78 5.68 -13.90
N TYR A 67 -13.57 6.58 -12.94
CA TYR A 67 -14.27 7.88 -12.95
C TYR A 67 -13.86 8.74 -14.14
N LEU A 68 -12.55 8.79 -14.44
CA LEU A 68 -12.04 9.53 -15.60
C LEU A 68 -12.57 8.94 -16.92
N ALA A 69 -12.58 7.61 -17.04
CA ALA A 69 -13.12 6.93 -18.21
C ALA A 69 -14.63 7.15 -18.37
N ASP A 70 -15.41 7.03 -17.29
CA ASP A 70 -16.88 7.08 -17.35
C ASP A 70 -17.43 8.53 -17.46
N ASN A 71 -16.69 9.55 -16.98
CA ASN A 71 -17.15 10.95 -16.95
C ASN A 71 -16.39 11.86 -17.91
N ASP A 72 -15.05 11.92 -17.80
CA ASP A 72 -14.24 12.92 -18.53
C ASP A 72 -13.90 12.47 -19.95
N PHE A 73 -13.83 11.16 -20.17
CA PHE A 73 -13.41 10.55 -21.44
C PHE A 73 -14.42 9.54 -21.99
N LYS A 74 -15.70 9.71 -21.65
CA LYS A 74 -16.78 8.77 -22.00
C LYS A 74 -16.91 8.49 -23.50
N GLU A 75 -16.56 9.49 -24.32
CA GLU A 75 -16.61 9.40 -25.78
C GLU A 75 -15.33 8.79 -26.40
N LEU A 76 -14.27 8.60 -25.60
CA LEU A 76 -13.01 8.01 -26.06
C LEU A 76 -13.00 6.49 -25.84
N SER A 77 -12.35 5.77 -26.74
CA SER A 77 -12.16 4.32 -26.60
C SER A 77 -10.80 3.87 -27.14
N GLY A 78 -10.41 2.64 -26.80
CA GLY A 78 -9.16 2.06 -27.28
C GLY A 78 -7.91 2.88 -26.94
N GLU A 79 -7.11 3.18 -27.94
CA GLU A 79 -5.82 3.87 -27.79
C GLU A 79 -5.98 5.34 -27.39
N GLU A 80 -7.02 6.02 -27.87
CA GLU A 80 -7.31 7.42 -27.54
C GLU A 80 -7.64 7.58 -26.05
N LEU A 81 -8.46 6.67 -25.51
CA LEU A 81 -8.77 6.64 -24.07
C LEU A 81 -7.51 6.36 -23.23
N LYS A 82 -6.66 5.43 -23.68
CA LYS A 82 -5.41 5.10 -22.99
C LYS A 82 -4.46 6.30 -22.94
N ASN A 83 -4.34 7.04 -24.03
CA ASN A 83 -3.51 8.24 -24.10
C ASN A 83 -4.05 9.36 -23.21
N ALA A 84 -5.36 9.63 -23.25
CA ALA A 84 -6.00 10.65 -22.41
C ALA A 84 -5.87 10.35 -20.91
N ILE A 85 -6.04 9.08 -20.51
CA ILE A 85 -5.80 8.63 -19.13
C ILE A 85 -4.33 8.81 -18.75
N SER A 86 -3.40 8.39 -19.59
CA SER A 86 -1.95 8.49 -19.32
C SER A 86 -1.50 9.94 -19.15
N GLU A 87 -2.01 10.86 -19.98
CA GLU A 87 -1.76 12.29 -19.82
C GLU A 87 -2.33 12.83 -18.50
N SER A 88 -3.54 12.42 -18.13
CA SER A 88 -4.18 12.85 -16.88
C SER A 88 -3.39 12.40 -15.66
N ILE A 89 -2.83 11.19 -15.71
CA ILE A 89 -1.95 10.65 -14.67
C ILE A 89 -0.63 11.44 -14.59
N ARG A 90 -0.02 11.80 -15.73
CA ARG A 90 1.21 12.62 -15.78
C ARG A 90 0.99 14.05 -15.31
N LYS A 91 -0.18 14.63 -15.61
CA LYS A 91 -0.57 16.00 -15.22
C LYS A 91 -1.06 16.10 -13.77
N LYS A 92 -1.12 14.99 -13.02
CA LYS A 92 -1.65 15.00 -11.65
C LYS A 92 -0.83 15.91 -10.74
N ASP A 93 -1.51 16.74 -9.96
CA ASP A 93 -0.88 17.55 -8.92
C ASP A 93 -0.37 16.68 -7.77
N ALA A 94 0.68 17.14 -7.10
CA ALA A 94 1.32 16.42 -5.98
C ALA A 94 0.36 16.17 -4.80
N ASN A 95 -0.77 16.88 -4.73
CA ASN A 95 -1.77 16.73 -3.67
C ASN A 95 -3.19 16.84 -4.24
N LEU A 96 -3.91 15.72 -4.34
CA LEU A 96 -5.28 15.66 -4.90
C LEU A 96 -6.38 15.90 -3.85
N VAL A 97 -6.01 16.26 -2.62
CA VAL A 97 -6.97 16.54 -1.53
C VAL A 97 -7.90 17.67 -1.95
N GLY A 98 -9.19 17.34 -2.16
CA GLY A 98 -10.22 18.29 -2.57
C GLY A 98 -10.66 18.20 -4.04
N ASN A 99 -9.99 17.40 -4.89
CA ASN A 99 -10.43 17.18 -6.27
C ASN A 99 -11.55 16.14 -6.31
N MET A 100 -12.62 16.39 -7.09
CA MET A 100 -13.76 15.48 -7.23
C MET A 100 -13.34 14.09 -7.76
N ALA A 101 -12.26 14.03 -8.55
CA ALA A 101 -11.65 12.79 -9.02
C ALA A 101 -10.98 11.95 -7.89
N ALA A 102 -10.68 12.55 -6.74
CA ALA A 102 -10.12 11.90 -5.54
C ALA A 102 -11.12 11.79 -4.37
N GLN A 103 -12.27 12.48 -4.45
CA GLN A 103 -13.33 12.46 -3.42
C GLN A 103 -13.95 11.06 -3.27
N GLY A 104 -14.03 10.55 -2.04
CA GLY A 104 -14.65 9.27 -1.70
C GLY A 104 -13.69 8.08 -1.56
N THR A 105 -12.37 8.31 -1.51
CA THR A 105 -11.45 7.33 -0.93
C THR A 105 -11.39 7.56 0.58
N THR A 106 -11.62 6.53 1.39
CA THR A 106 -11.23 6.64 2.81
C THR A 106 -9.71 6.78 2.82
N PRO A 107 -9.13 7.85 3.40
CA PRO A 107 -7.68 8.01 3.45
C PRO A 107 -7.11 6.89 4.33
N ARG A 108 -6.63 5.83 3.69
CA ARG A 108 -5.98 4.69 4.35
C ARG A 108 -4.48 4.87 4.25
N GLN A 109 -3.78 4.58 5.33
CA GLN A 109 -2.32 4.65 5.32
C GLN A 109 -1.76 3.54 4.44
N LEU A 110 -0.63 3.78 3.78
CA LEU A 110 0.04 2.77 2.97
C LEU A 110 0.31 1.49 3.78
N THR A 111 0.71 1.64 5.03
CA THR A 111 0.96 0.54 5.97
C THR A 111 -0.27 -0.31 6.25
N ASP A 112 -1.46 0.30 6.30
CA ASP A 112 -2.71 -0.44 6.53
C ASP A 112 -3.05 -1.28 5.29
N LEU A 113 -2.93 -0.69 4.10
CA LEU A 113 -3.24 -1.35 2.83
C LEU A 113 -2.28 -2.50 2.54
N ILE A 114 -0.99 -2.23 2.59
CA ILE A 114 0.04 -3.22 2.31
C ILE A 114 0.06 -4.27 3.42
N GLY A 115 -0.14 -3.87 4.68
CA GLY A 115 -0.16 -4.79 5.81
C GLY A 115 -1.33 -5.77 5.74
N SER A 116 -2.55 -5.32 5.39
CA SER A 116 -3.67 -6.24 5.15
C SER A 116 -3.43 -7.18 3.97
N LEU A 117 -2.78 -6.72 2.90
CA LEU A 117 -2.38 -7.57 1.79
C LEU A 117 -1.37 -8.66 2.23
N CYS A 118 -0.36 -8.27 3.01
CA CYS A 118 0.62 -9.19 3.54
C CYS A 118 0.00 -10.20 4.49
N ASP A 119 -0.91 -9.79 5.37
CA ASP A 119 -1.63 -10.67 6.29
C ASP A 119 -2.44 -11.74 5.54
N LEU A 120 -3.24 -11.33 4.54
CA LEU A 120 -3.96 -12.25 3.66
C LEU A 120 -3.03 -13.25 2.96
N THR A 121 -1.83 -12.79 2.57
CA THR A 121 -0.85 -13.59 1.84
C THR A 121 -0.12 -14.58 2.74
N SER A 122 0.34 -14.16 3.92
CA SER A 122 1.02 -15.05 4.87
C SER A 122 0.06 -16.03 5.54
N GLY A 123 -1.21 -15.65 5.73
CA GLY A 123 -2.17 -16.41 6.51
C GLY A 123 -1.76 -16.52 7.98
N SER A 124 -2.30 -17.51 8.69
CA SER A 124 -1.98 -17.72 10.11
C SER A 124 -0.51 -18.05 10.34
N GLY A 125 0.02 -17.63 11.50
CA GLY A 125 1.44 -17.79 11.89
C GLY A 125 1.97 -19.23 11.84
N ASP A 126 1.10 -20.24 11.85
CA ASP A 126 1.46 -21.66 11.75
C ASP A 126 1.88 -22.10 10.35
N LYS A 127 1.63 -21.28 9.31
CA LYS A 127 1.98 -21.63 7.92
C LYS A 127 3.47 -21.50 7.59
N GLY A 128 4.26 -20.89 8.47
CA GLY A 128 5.71 -20.80 8.29
C GLY A 128 6.15 -19.87 7.15
N THR A 129 5.34 -18.87 6.80
CA THR A 129 5.71 -17.81 5.83
C THR A 129 6.16 -16.54 6.60
N PRO A 130 7.45 -16.40 6.93
CA PRO A 130 7.91 -15.30 7.80
C PRO A 130 8.02 -13.95 7.09
N VAL A 131 8.01 -13.91 5.75
CA VAL A 131 8.28 -12.72 4.94
C VAL A 131 7.43 -12.74 3.68
N VAL A 132 6.83 -11.60 3.34
CA VAL A 132 6.13 -11.34 2.08
C VAL A 132 6.89 -10.26 1.30
N LEU A 133 7.21 -10.54 0.03
CA LEU A 133 7.78 -9.55 -0.89
C LEU A 133 6.66 -8.99 -1.77
N VAL A 134 6.42 -7.68 -1.67
CA VAL A 134 5.49 -6.96 -2.53
C VAL A 134 6.29 -6.21 -3.59
N GLN A 135 5.96 -6.43 -4.87
CA GLN A 135 6.62 -5.78 -6.00
C GLN A 135 5.61 -5.04 -6.88
N GLY A 136 6.05 -3.96 -7.49
CA GLY A 136 5.24 -3.14 -8.39
C GLY A 136 4.14 -2.33 -7.72
N TYR A 137 4.12 -2.26 -6.38
CA TYR A 137 3.09 -1.53 -5.65
C TYR A 137 3.12 -0.02 -5.92
N PHE A 138 4.31 0.54 -6.10
CA PHE A 138 4.51 1.95 -6.40
C PHE A 138 4.66 2.25 -7.90
N ASP A 139 4.54 1.22 -8.75
CA ASP A 139 4.64 1.40 -10.19
C ASP A 139 3.43 2.21 -10.67
N ASN A 140 3.66 3.23 -11.46
CA ASN A 140 2.60 4.01 -12.06
C ASN A 140 2.25 3.45 -13.43
N TYR A 141 0.98 3.57 -13.83
CA TYR A 141 0.49 3.16 -15.16
C TYR A 141 1.28 3.80 -16.30
N THR A 142 1.87 4.96 -16.05
CA THR A 142 2.67 5.73 -17.01
C THR A 142 4.14 5.35 -17.06
N ASP A 143 4.63 4.53 -16.13
CA ASP A 143 6.05 4.18 -16.02
C ASP A 143 6.48 3.13 -17.07
N GLN A 144 5.52 2.48 -17.74
CA GLN A 144 5.75 1.55 -18.85
C GLN A 144 5.66 2.21 -20.25
N THR A 145 6.09 3.47 -20.38
CA THR A 145 6.21 4.14 -21.69
C THR A 145 7.59 4.71 -21.91
#